data_AF-A0A935DT49-F1
#
_entry.id   AF-A0A935DT49-F1
#
_cell.length_a   1.000
_cell.length_b   1.000
_cell.length_c   1.000
_cell.angle_alpha   90.00
_cell.angle_beta   90.00
_cell.angle_gamma   90.00
#
_symmetry.space_group_name_H-M   'P 1'
#
loop_
_entity.id
_entity.type
_entity.pdbx_description
1 polymer ?
#
loop_
_entity_poly.entity_id
_entity_poly.type
_entity_poly.pdbx_seq_one_letter_code
_entity_poly.pdbx_strand_id
1 'polypeptide(L)'
;MNKYQRIVVIVAAVNIAIMLLFPPFLDNPLRRGVFPSFEGFYPLISNLGVKRIHNELLTLQIMFIAINGLIAWLLLDRPPVKGVLPEFRYMRAIGIFLGANLAILLAFPPFESFPSMVKYEAPYFDGFYFVFGDKRQRNIFIPLLYLEITLVVANTLIVWLLFNSVKRAELFARERILELAQALPPEQFAEVSKTLGYNAIQPANGQEQHDPHLGTGPDRRRYRDPRYRGPERRRGSDRRLKTRAA
;
A
#
# COMPACT_ATOMS: atom_id res chain seq x y z
N MET A 1 -6.48 -10.30 13.31
CA MET A 1 -6.02 -9.96 11.95
C MET A 1 -7.20 -9.44 11.14
N ASN A 2 -7.07 -8.23 10.56
CA ASN A 2 -8.11 -7.62 9.73
C ASN A 2 -8.32 -8.43 8.42
N LYS A 3 -9.53 -8.36 7.81
CA LYS A 3 -9.81 -8.98 6.50
C LYS A 3 -8.78 -8.56 5.44
N TYR A 4 -8.42 -7.28 5.40
CA TYR A 4 -7.41 -6.76 4.47
C TYR A 4 -6.02 -7.32 4.75
N GLN A 5 -5.62 -7.46 6.02
CA GLN A 5 -4.35 -8.11 6.40
C GLN A 5 -4.33 -9.58 5.95
N ARG A 6 -5.46 -10.29 6.10
CA ARG A 6 -5.59 -11.68 5.63
C ARG A 6 -5.39 -11.78 4.12
N ILE A 7 -5.95 -10.86 3.34
CA ILE A 7 -5.75 -10.81 1.88
C ILE A 7 -4.28 -10.65 1.55
N VAL A 8 -3.57 -9.70 2.18
CA VAL A 8 -2.14 -9.47 1.94
C VAL A 8 -1.33 -10.73 2.24
N VAL A 9 -1.59 -11.40 3.36
CA VAL A 9 -0.91 -12.65 3.73
C VAL A 9 -1.18 -13.75 2.71
N ILE A 10 -2.43 -13.91 2.25
CA ILE A 10 -2.79 -14.90 1.23
C ILE A 10 -2.06 -14.60 -0.09
N VAL A 11 -2.07 -13.35 -0.54
CA VAL A 11 -1.41 -12.95 -1.78
C VAL A 11 0.11 -13.16 -1.69
N ALA A 12 0.73 -12.85 -0.55
CA ALA A 12 2.15 -13.10 -0.33
C ALA A 12 2.46 -14.60 -0.35
N ALA A 13 1.66 -15.43 0.33
CA ALA A 13 1.81 -16.88 0.34
C ALA A 13 1.66 -17.50 -1.05
N VAL A 14 0.68 -17.04 -1.83
CA VAL A 14 0.47 -17.47 -3.23
C VAL A 14 1.65 -17.08 -4.10
N ASN A 15 2.18 -15.85 -3.97
CA ASN A 15 3.37 -15.43 -4.71
C ASN A 15 4.59 -16.31 -4.39
N ILE A 16 4.83 -16.63 -3.11
CA ILE A 16 5.90 -17.54 -2.71
C ILE A 16 5.67 -18.93 -3.31
N ALA A 17 4.45 -19.46 -3.24
CA ALA A 17 4.12 -20.76 -3.84
C ALA A 17 4.38 -20.77 -5.36
N ILE A 18 4.04 -19.69 -6.08
CA ILE A 18 4.33 -19.53 -7.51
C ILE A 18 5.84 -19.53 -7.75
N MET A 19 6.63 -18.82 -6.94
CA MET A 19 8.10 -18.81 -7.09
C MET A 19 8.73 -20.18 -6.82
N LEU A 20 8.16 -20.96 -5.90
CA LEU A 20 8.62 -22.33 -5.66
C LEU A 20 8.20 -23.28 -6.78
N LEU A 21 7.06 -23.03 -7.43
CA LEU A 21 6.57 -23.82 -8.55
C LEU A 21 7.27 -23.45 -9.87
N PHE A 22 7.72 -22.21 -10.00
CA PHE A 22 8.49 -21.69 -11.14
C PHE A 22 9.77 -21.02 -10.67
N PRO A 23 10.74 -21.77 -10.10
CA PRO A 23 11.96 -21.16 -9.60
C PRO A 23 12.86 -20.68 -10.76
N PRO A 24 13.75 -19.72 -10.50
CA PRO A 24 14.80 -19.37 -11.45
C PRO A 24 15.82 -20.49 -11.56
N PHE A 25 16.18 -20.87 -12.78
CA PHE A 25 17.19 -21.87 -13.06
C PHE A 25 18.46 -21.25 -13.64
N LEU A 26 19.58 -21.89 -13.33
CA LEU A 26 20.86 -21.68 -13.98
C LEU A 26 20.94 -22.52 -15.25
N ASP A 27 21.66 -22.00 -16.25
CA ASP A 27 22.09 -22.77 -17.40
C ASP A 27 23.13 -23.85 -17.01
N ASN A 28 23.33 -24.80 -17.91
CA ASN A 28 24.38 -25.82 -17.81
C ASN A 28 25.37 -25.60 -18.95
N PRO A 29 26.40 -24.75 -18.78
CA PRO A 29 27.32 -24.46 -19.86
C PRO A 29 28.09 -25.71 -20.27
N LEU A 30 28.04 -26.05 -21.56
CA LEU A 30 28.79 -27.18 -22.13
C LEU A 30 30.30 -26.89 -22.22
N ARG A 31 30.67 -25.60 -22.21
CA ARG A 31 32.05 -25.13 -22.35
C ARG A 31 32.72 -25.06 -20.98
N ARG A 32 33.85 -25.73 -20.84
CA ARG A 32 34.64 -25.77 -19.60
C ARG A 32 35.22 -24.37 -19.30
N GLY A 33 34.97 -23.86 -18.10
CA GLY A 33 35.44 -22.54 -17.64
C GLY A 33 34.40 -21.41 -17.71
N VAL A 34 33.22 -21.66 -18.27
CA VAL A 34 32.10 -20.70 -18.26
C VAL A 34 31.32 -20.87 -16.97
N PHE A 35 31.02 -19.75 -16.31
CA PHE A 35 30.22 -19.78 -15.09
C PHE A 35 28.73 -19.98 -15.41
N PRO A 36 28.00 -20.79 -14.62
CA PRO A 36 26.56 -20.91 -14.78
C PRO A 36 25.87 -19.56 -14.61
N SER A 37 24.95 -19.25 -15.49
CA SER A 37 24.23 -17.99 -15.56
C SER A 37 22.71 -18.21 -15.51
N PHE A 38 21.95 -17.14 -15.23
CA PHE A 38 20.49 -17.24 -15.21
C PHE A 38 19.93 -17.53 -16.60
N GLU A 39 19.17 -18.62 -16.72
CA GLU A 39 18.56 -19.03 -17.98
C GLU A 39 17.08 -18.61 -18.07
N GLY A 40 16.32 -18.76 -16.98
CA GLY A 40 14.90 -18.47 -16.97
C GLY A 40 14.13 -19.09 -15.81
N PHE A 41 12.83 -18.82 -15.79
CA PHE A 41 11.87 -19.46 -14.88
C PHE A 41 11.20 -20.62 -15.59
N TYR A 42 11.20 -21.79 -14.97
CA TYR A 42 10.56 -22.98 -15.54
C TYR A 42 9.76 -23.71 -14.47
N PRO A 43 8.74 -24.50 -14.86
CA PRO A 43 8.06 -25.37 -13.91
C PRO A 43 9.06 -26.27 -13.17
N LEU A 44 8.97 -26.32 -11.85
CA LEU A 44 9.84 -27.09 -10.98
C LEU A 44 9.87 -28.56 -11.41
N ILE A 45 8.72 -29.11 -11.77
CA ILE A 45 8.53 -30.52 -12.12
C ILE A 45 9.24 -30.88 -13.43
N SER A 46 9.30 -29.97 -14.41
CA SER A 46 9.87 -30.28 -15.73
C SER A 46 11.40 -30.24 -15.76
N ASN A 47 12.03 -29.58 -14.79
CA ASN A 47 13.49 -29.42 -14.75
C ASN A 47 14.15 -30.01 -13.49
N LEU A 48 13.37 -30.70 -12.65
CA LEU A 48 13.86 -31.32 -11.42
C LEU A 48 14.99 -32.31 -11.75
N GLY A 49 16.19 -32.05 -11.21
CA GLY A 49 17.37 -32.91 -11.41
C GLY A 49 18.14 -32.69 -12.71
N VAL A 50 17.63 -31.88 -13.65
CA VAL A 50 18.32 -31.55 -14.90
C VAL A 50 19.08 -30.23 -14.79
N LYS A 51 18.44 -29.22 -14.19
CA LYS A 51 18.99 -27.86 -14.05
C LYS A 51 19.14 -27.49 -12.58
N ARG A 52 20.14 -26.66 -12.28
CA ARG A 52 20.38 -26.15 -10.92
C ARG A 52 19.51 -24.93 -10.67
N ILE A 53 18.91 -24.85 -9.49
CA ILE A 53 18.13 -23.68 -9.07
C ILE A 53 19.09 -22.53 -8.77
N HIS A 54 18.77 -21.33 -9.25
CA HIS A 54 19.47 -20.11 -8.94
C HIS A 54 19.06 -19.63 -7.53
N ASN A 55 19.62 -20.26 -6.50
CA ASN A 55 19.21 -20.07 -5.10
C ASN A 55 19.32 -18.62 -4.62
N GLU A 56 20.32 -17.87 -5.06
CA GLU A 56 20.50 -16.47 -4.68
C GLU A 56 19.35 -15.60 -5.19
N LEU A 57 19.05 -15.69 -6.49
CA LEU A 57 17.93 -14.99 -7.11
C LEU A 57 16.58 -15.40 -6.47
N LEU A 58 16.36 -16.70 -6.24
CA LEU A 58 15.15 -17.19 -5.58
C LEU A 58 15.02 -16.62 -4.16
N THR A 59 16.10 -16.61 -3.39
CA THR A 59 16.10 -16.09 -2.01
C THR A 59 15.79 -14.60 -1.98
N LEU A 60 16.41 -13.82 -2.87
CA LEU A 60 16.14 -12.38 -3.01
C LEU A 60 14.67 -12.12 -3.35
N GLN A 61 14.10 -12.89 -4.27
CA GLN A 61 12.70 -12.74 -4.67
C GLN A 61 11.73 -13.09 -3.55
N ILE A 62 11.97 -14.17 -2.81
CA ILE A 62 11.17 -14.55 -1.63
C ILE A 62 11.27 -13.46 -0.56
N MET A 63 12.47 -12.97 -0.29
CA MET A 63 12.70 -11.89 0.68
C MET A 63 11.98 -10.61 0.24
N PHE A 64 12.00 -10.28 -1.04
CA PHE A 64 11.29 -9.13 -1.60
C PHE A 64 9.78 -9.23 -1.36
N ILE A 65 9.16 -10.39 -1.60
CA ILE A 65 7.74 -10.60 -1.28
C ILE A 65 7.51 -10.50 0.22
N ALA A 66 8.35 -11.15 1.03
CA ALA A 66 8.17 -11.20 2.48
C ALA A 66 8.22 -9.79 3.10
N ILE A 67 9.21 -8.98 2.71
CA ILE A 67 9.34 -7.59 3.15
C ILE A 67 8.13 -6.77 2.70
N ASN A 68 7.73 -6.86 1.43
CA ASN A 68 6.57 -6.14 0.91
C ASN A 68 5.26 -6.54 1.61
N GLY A 69 5.07 -7.84 1.83
CA GLY A 69 3.94 -8.40 2.57
C GLY A 69 3.91 -7.90 4.01
N LEU A 70 5.05 -7.87 4.70
CA LEU A 70 5.19 -7.32 6.05
C LEU A 70 4.86 -5.84 6.10
N ILE A 71 5.41 -5.04 5.20
CA ILE A 71 5.15 -3.60 5.11
C ILE A 71 3.65 -3.36 4.86
N ALA A 72 3.04 -4.06 3.91
CA ALA A 72 1.62 -3.93 3.62
C ALA A 72 0.76 -4.38 4.81
N TRP A 73 1.14 -5.46 5.49
CA TRP A 73 0.45 -5.94 6.69
C TRP A 73 0.51 -4.92 7.84
N LEU A 74 1.69 -4.33 8.10
CA LEU A 74 1.89 -3.27 9.09
C LEU A 74 1.14 -1.99 8.73
N LEU A 75 1.09 -1.62 7.46
CA LEU A 75 0.37 -0.44 6.99
C LEU A 75 -1.14 -0.54 7.24
N LEU A 76 -1.67 -1.77 7.22
CA LEU A 76 -3.06 -2.08 7.49
C LEU A 76 -3.39 -2.25 8.99
N ASP A 77 -2.38 -2.28 9.86
CA ASP A 77 -2.53 -2.47 11.31
C ASP A 77 -2.97 -1.21 12.07
N ARG A 78 -3.53 -0.20 11.37
CA ARG A 78 -3.92 1.05 12.01
C ARG A 78 -5.31 0.92 12.65
N PRO A 79 -5.47 1.34 13.92
CA PRO A 79 -6.77 1.30 14.58
C PRO A 79 -7.78 2.17 13.81
N PRO A 80 -9.04 1.73 13.67
CA PRO A 80 -10.06 2.52 13.00
C PRO A 80 -10.24 3.83 13.77
N VAL A 81 -9.94 4.96 13.11
CA VAL A 81 -10.32 6.27 13.64
C VAL A 81 -11.85 6.27 13.67
N LYS A 82 -12.42 6.32 14.87
CA LYS A 82 -13.87 6.30 15.08
C LYS A 82 -14.54 7.32 14.14
N GLY A 83 -15.43 6.84 13.26
CA GLY A 83 -16.37 7.69 12.54
C GLY A 83 -15.98 8.18 11.14
N VAL A 84 -14.80 7.87 10.60
CA VAL A 84 -14.44 8.27 9.21
C VAL A 84 -14.13 7.05 8.35
N LEU A 85 -15.00 6.77 7.39
CA LEU A 85 -14.75 5.74 6.36
C LEU A 85 -13.49 6.13 5.56
N PRO A 86 -12.43 5.30 5.59
CA PRO A 86 -11.17 5.62 4.94
C PRO A 86 -11.20 5.31 3.43
N GLU A 87 -12.22 5.74 2.69
CA GLU A 87 -12.34 5.41 1.26
C GLU A 87 -11.16 5.95 0.44
N PHE A 88 -10.67 7.14 0.75
CA PHE A 88 -9.59 7.79 0.01
C PHE A 88 -8.19 7.32 0.39
N ARG A 89 -8.04 6.62 1.52
CA ARG A 89 -6.71 6.25 2.06
C ARG A 89 -6.14 5.01 1.40
N TYR A 90 -6.95 4.03 1.04
CA TYR A 90 -6.47 2.77 0.45
C TYR A 90 -5.96 2.96 -0.97
N MET A 91 -6.68 3.69 -1.81
CA MET A 91 -6.23 3.96 -3.19
C MET A 91 -4.88 4.70 -3.19
N ARG A 92 -4.75 5.71 -2.33
CA ARG A 92 -3.49 6.45 -2.16
C ARG A 92 -2.37 5.56 -1.59
N ALA A 93 -2.69 4.69 -0.63
CA ALA A 93 -1.71 3.74 -0.07
C ALA A 93 -1.21 2.74 -1.12
N ILE A 94 -2.11 2.18 -1.93
CA ILE A 94 -1.77 1.28 -3.04
C ILE A 94 -0.90 1.99 -4.08
N GLY A 95 -1.25 3.23 -4.44
CA GLY A 95 -0.45 4.04 -5.37
C GLY A 95 0.96 4.35 -4.85
N ILE A 96 1.07 4.74 -3.57
CA ILE A 96 2.37 4.96 -2.92
C ILE A 96 3.17 3.65 -2.85
N PHE A 97 2.50 2.54 -2.53
CA PHE A 97 3.13 1.23 -2.45
C PHE A 97 3.68 0.77 -3.80
N LEU A 98 2.92 0.94 -4.88
CA LEU A 98 3.38 0.68 -6.25
C LEU A 98 4.57 1.57 -6.61
N GLY A 99 4.44 2.90 -6.38
CA GLY A 99 5.51 3.85 -6.68
C GLY A 99 6.80 3.54 -5.92
N ALA A 100 6.70 3.16 -4.64
CA ALA A 100 7.85 2.74 -3.84
C ALA A 100 8.50 1.45 -4.38
N ASN A 101 7.71 0.45 -4.76
CA ASN A 101 8.23 -0.78 -5.35
C ASN A 101 8.95 -0.52 -6.68
N LEU A 102 8.36 0.28 -7.56
CA LEU A 102 9.00 0.67 -8.82
C LEU A 102 10.28 1.49 -8.56
N ALA A 103 10.27 2.39 -7.59
CA ALA A 103 11.45 3.16 -7.22
C ALA A 103 12.59 2.26 -6.70
N ILE A 104 12.28 1.23 -5.89
CA ILE A 104 13.27 0.25 -5.42
C ILE A 104 13.84 -0.54 -6.60
N LEU A 105 12.98 -1.01 -7.50
CA LEU A 105 13.37 -1.80 -8.67
C LEU A 105 14.25 -0.98 -9.63
N LEU A 106 13.98 0.32 -9.79
CA LEU A 106 14.82 1.23 -10.56
C LEU A 106 16.10 1.66 -9.81
N ALA A 107 16.08 1.67 -8.48
CA ALA A 107 17.25 1.94 -7.66
C ALA A 107 18.21 0.75 -7.64
N PHE A 108 17.69 -0.47 -7.74
CA PHE A 108 18.43 -1.73 -7.77
C PHE A 108 18.05 -2.54 -9.01
N PRO A 109 18.36 -2.07 -10.24
CA PRO A 109 18.02 -2.83 -11.43
C PRO A 109 18.91 -4.09 -11.54
N PRO A 110 18.42 -5.13 -12.23
CA PRO A 110 19.24 -6.27 -12.58
C PRO A 110 20.28 -5.84 -13.62
N PHE A 111 21.56 -6.08 -13.36
CA PHE A 111 22.65 -5.72 -14.28
C PHE A 111 23.21 -6.94 -15.00
N GLU A 112 23.75 -6.68 -16.19
CA GLU A 112 24.52 -7.63 -16.99
C GLU A 112 25.96 -7.78 -16.45
N SER A 113 26.59 -8.90 -16.83
CA SER A 113 28.01 -9.14 -16.62
C SER A 113 28.90 -8.19 -17.44
N PHE A 114 30.16 -8.01 -17.03
CA PHE A 114 31.09 -7.09 -17.73
C PHE A 114 31.53 -7.67 -19.08
N PRO A 115 31.32 -6.97 -20.21
CA PRO A 115 31.74 -7.44 -21.53
C PRO A 115 33.27 -7.61 -21.68
N SER A 116 34.05 -6.93 -20.83
CA SER A 116 35.51 -6.91 -20.91
C SER A 116 36.18 -8.17 -20.36
N MET A 117 35.48 -9.02 -19.60
CA MET A 117 36.09 -10.24 -19.06
C MET A 117 36.07 -11.41 -20.05
N VAL A 118 35.13 -11.45 -21.01
CA VAL A 118 35.05 -12.55 -22.00
C VAL A 118 34.52 -12.04 -23.34
N LYS A 119 35.41 -11.90 -24.34
CA LYS A 119 35.11 -11.36 -25.69
C LYS A 119 34.05 -12.12 -26.52
N TYR A 120 33.56 -13.26 -26.04
CA TYR A 120 32.74 -14.20 -26.83
C TYR A 120 31.56 -14.80 -26.05
N GLU A 121 31.14 -14.21 -24.94
CA GLU A 121 29.95 -14.64 -24.20
C GLU A 121 28.80 -13.67 -24.41
N ALA A 122 27.59 -14.22 -24.53
CA ALA A 122 26.37 -13.43 -24.53
C ALA A 122 26.21 -12.74 -23.17
N PRO A 123 25.65 -11.52 -23.11
CA PRO A 123 25.36 -10.86 -21.84
C PRO A 123 24.47 -11.75 -20.98
N TYR A 124 24.85 -11.94 -19.72
CA TYR A 124 24.08 -12.71 -18.76
C TYR A 124 23.85 -11.92 -17.48
N PHE A 125 22.82 -12.30 -16.74
CA PHE A 125 22.48 -11.65 -15.47
C PHE A 125 23.56 -11.89 -14.41
N ASP A 126 24.09 -10.80 -13.84
CA ASP A 126 25.09 -10.83 -12.77
C ASP A 126 24.51 -10.58 -11.38
N GLY A 127 23.47 -9.75 -11.26
CA GLY A 127 22.88 -9.42 -9.96
C GLY A 127 22.19 -8.07 -9.92
N PHE A 128 21.58 -7.76 -8.77
CA PHE A 128 21.00 -6.44 -8.49
C PHE A 128 22.02 -5.55 -7.80
N TYR A 129 22.27 -4.39 -8.38
CA TYR A 129 23.21 -3.42 -7.80
C TYR A 129 22.57 -2.05 -7.74
N PHE A 130 23.04 -1.23 -6.82
CA PHE A 130 22.56 0.14 -6.75
C PHE A 130 22.93 0.89 -8.03
N VAL A 131 21.96 1.56 -8.64
CA VAL A 131 22.13 2.28 -9.92
C VAL A 131 23.16 3.42 -9.82
N PHE A 132 23.31 3.99 -8.62
CA PHE A 132 24.36 4.96 -8.31
C PHE A 132 25.57 4.32 -7.61
N GLY A 133 25.79 3.01 -7.76
CA GLY A 133 26.95 2.30 -7.20
C GLY A 133 28.20 2.44 -8.07
N ASP A 134 29.16 1.53 -7.88
CA ASP A 134 30.37 1.40 -8.70
C ASP A 134 30.07 0.80 -10.10
N LYS A 135 28.97 0.03 -10.19
CA LYS A 135 28.57 -0.72 -11.38
C LYS A 135 27.70 0.06 -12.38
N ARG A 136 27.67 1.40 -12.34
CA ARG A 136 26.74 2.22 -13.17
C ARG A 136 26.97 2.13 -14.68
N GLN A 137 28.18 1.75 -15.09
CA GLN A 137 28.55 1.63 -16.51
C GLN A 137 28.05 0.33 -17.15
N ARG A 138 27.45 -0.57 -16.36
CA ARG A 138 26.93 -1.84 -16.86
C ARG A 138 25.55 -1.67 -17.46
N ASN A 139 25.24 -2.49 -18.45
CA ASN A 139 23.91 -2.54 -19.03
C ASN A 139 22.93 -3.18 -18.05
N ILE A 140 21.68 -2.73 -18.10
CA ILE A 140 20.58 -3.32 -17.35
C ILE A 140 20.13 -4.57 -18.10
N PHE A 141 19.96 -5.67 -17.38
CA PHE A 141 19.42 -6.91 -17.92
C PHE A 141 17.90 -6.78 -18.09
N ILE A 142 17.51 -6.23 -19.24
CA ILE A 142 16.13 -5.85 -19.59
C ILE A 142 15.11 -6.99 -19.41
N PRO A 143 15.39 -8.26 -19.79
CA PRO A 143 14.39 -9.32 -19.69
C PRO A 143 13.88 -9.53 -18.26
N LEU A 144 14.80 -9.54 -17.28
CA LEU A 144 14.43 -9.72 -15.87
C LEU A 144 13.75 -8.47 -15.33
N LEU A 145 14.25 -7.27 -15.66
CA LEU A 145 13.63 -6.00 -15.26
C LEU A 145 12.16 -5.92 -15.71
N TYR A 146 11.91 -6.26 -16.97
CA TYR A 146 10.56 -6.26 -17.55
C TYR A 146 9.63 -7.21 -16.82
N LEU A 147 10.11 -8.42 -16.51
CA LEU A 147 9.35 -9.42 -15.78
C LEU A 147 9.00 -8.93 -14.37
N GLU A 148 9.97 -8.37 -13.65
CA GLU A 148 9.75 -7.88 -12.28
C GLU A 148 8.75 -6.72 -12.24
N ILE A 149 8.87 -5.74 -13.14
CA ILE A 149 7.91 -4.63 -13.24
C ILE A 149 6.52 -5.18 -13.53
N THR A 150 6.41 -6.12 -14.47
CA THR A 150 5.13 -6.75 -14.82
C THR A 150 4.50 -7.45 -13.61
N LEU A 151 5.29 -8.21 -12.84
CA LEU A 151 4.82 -8.89 -11.63
C LEU A 151 4.41 -7.91 -10.53
N VAL A 152 5.16 -6.83 -10.32
CA VAL A 152 4.81 -5.78 -9.34
C VAL A 152 3.48 -5.13 -9.71
N VAL A 153 3.28 -4.78 -10.98
CA VAL A 153 2.03 -4.19 -11.47
C VAL A 153 0.87 -5.19 -11.33
N ALA A 154 1.06 -6.44 -11.76
CA ALA A 154 0.04 -7.48 -11.62
C ALA A 154 -0.37 -7.71 -10.16
N ASN A 155 0.61 -7.84 -9.25
CA ASN A 155 0.36 -7.99 -7.81
C ASN A 155 -0.43 -6.81 -7.24
N THR A 156 -0.06 -5.58 -7.63
CA THR A 156 -0.76 -4.37 -7.21
C THR A 156 -2.21 -4.37 -7.68
N LEU A 157 -2.46 -4.73 -8.95
CA LEU A 157 -3.81 -4.81 -9.51
C LEU A 157 -4.66 -5.89 -8.83
N ILE A 158 -4.08 -7.06 -8.54
CA ILE A 158 -4.78 -8.14 -7.82
C ILE A 158 -5.19 -7.68 -6.42
N VAL A 159 -4.28 -7.09 -5.65
CA VAL A 159 -4.58 -6.58 -4.31
C VAL A 159 -5.65 -5.49 -4.39
N TRP A 160 -5.55 -4.60 -5.37
CA TRP A 160 -6.56 -3.55 -5.59
C TRP A 160 -7.95 -4.13 -5.87
N LEU A 161 -8.06 -5.13 -6.76
CA LEU A 161 -9.32 -5.81 -7.07
C LEU A 161 -9.90 -6.52 -5.84
N LEU A 162 -9.07 -7.21 -5.05
CA LEU A 162 -9.49 -7.90 -3.83
C LEU A 162 -9.94 -6.93 -2.73
N PHE A 163 -9.28 -5.79 -2.60
CA PHE A 163 -9.71 -4.77 -1.65
C PHE A 163 -11.03 -4.14 -2.06
N ASN A 164 -11.20 -3.89 -3.36
CA ASN A 164 -12.45 -3.36 -3.90
C ASN A 164 -13.62 -4.34 -3.73
N SER A 165 -13.39 -5.65 -3.89
CA SER A 165 -14.44 -6.66 -3.66
C SER A 165 -14.86 -6.73 -2.20
N VAL A 166 -13.92 -6.71 -1.26
CA VAL A 166 -14.22 -6.67 0.18
C VAL A 166 -14.95 -5.39 0.56
N LYS A 167 -14.50 -4.24 0.04
CA LYS A 167 -15.18 -2.96 0.26
C LYS A 167 -16.64 -3.00 -0.19
N ARG A 168 -16.91 -3.52 -1.40
CA ARG A 168 -18.29 -3.65 -1.92
C ARG A 168 -19.15 -4.56 -1.04
N ALA A 169 -18.61 -5.68 -0.57
CA ALA A 169 -19.32 -6.57 0.34
C ALA A 169 -19.62 -5.90 1.70
N GLU A 170 -18.71 -5.08 2.21
CA GLU A 170 -18.92 -4.32 3.46
C GLU A 170 -19.98 -3.23 3.32
N LEU A 171 -20.00 -2.51 2.19
CA LEU A 171 -21.04 -1.52 1.89
C LEU A 171 -22.42 -2.18 1.81
N PHE A 172 -22.54 -3.29 1.07
CA PHE A 172 -23.80 -4.01 0.97
C PHE A 172 -24.28 -4.57 2.31
N ALA A 173 -23.38 -5.15 3.11
CA ALA A 173 -23.71 -5.63 4.45
C ALA A 173 -24.20 -4.49 5.34
N ARG A 174 -23.58 -3.30 5.24
CA ARG A 174 -24.00 -2.13 5.99
C ARG A 174 -25.37 -1.61 5.56
N GLU A 175 -25.65 -1.55 4.27
CA GLU A 175 -26.97 -1.19 3.74
C GLU A 175 -28.04 -2.14 4.26
N ARG A 176 -27.80 -3.45 4.24
CA ARG A 176 -28.73 -4.45 4.81
C ARG A 176 -28.93 -4.28 6.31
N ILE A 177 -27.88 -3.98 7.06
CA ILE A 177 -27.99 -3.71 8.50
C ILE A 177 -28.81 -2.45 8.75
N LEU A 178 -28.68 -1.42 7.91
CA LEU A 178 -29.48 -0.19 8.00
C LEU A 178 -30.95 -0.42 7.66
N GLU A 179 -31.23 -1.20 6.61
CA GLU A 179 -32.60 -1.61 6.26
C GLU A 179 -33.26 -2.39 7.41
N LEU A 180 -32.55 -3.37 7.97
CA LEU A 180 -33.03 -4.16 9.12
C LEU A 180 -33.24 -3.29 10.35
N ALA A 181 -32.32 -2.36 10.63
CA ALA A 181 -32.46 -1.39 11.71
C ALA A 181 -33.74 -0.55 11.51
N GLN A 182 -34.00 -0.03 10.32
CA GLN A 182 -35.22 0.75 10.04
C GLN A 182 -36.52 -0.06 10.15
N ALA A 183 -36.46 -1.38 9.96
CA ALA A 183 -37.60 -2.28 10.11
C ALA A 183 -37.86 -2.74 11.57
N LEU A 184 -36.95 -2.43 12.51
CA LEU A 184 -37.08 -2.85 13.92
C LEU A 184 -37.94 -1.86 14.75
N PRO A 185 -38.70 -2.35 15.74
CA PRO A 185 -39.44 -1.50 16.67
C PRO A 185 -38.51 -0.54 17.46
N PRO A 186 -39.00 0.65 17.86
CA PRO A 186 -38.18 1.73 18.42
C PRO A 186 -37.41 1.36 19.70
N GLU A 187 -37.91 0.38 20.47
CA GLU A 187 -37.26 -0.09 21.71
C GLU A 187 -35.97 -0.89 21.42
N GLN A 188 -35.96 -1.71 20.37
CA GLN A 188 -34.79 -2.51 19.97
C GLN A 188 -33.80 -1.68 19.14
N PHE A 189 -34.27 -0.62 18.48
CA PHE A 189 -33.44 0.33 17.75
C PHE A 189 -32.44 1.06 18.65
N ALA A 190 -32.86 1.40 19.88
CA ALA A 190 -32.01 2.04 20.88
C ALA A 190 -30.85 1.13 21.34
N GLU A 191 -31.07 -0.19 21.39
CA GLU A 191 -30.06 -1.17 21.79
C GLU A 191 -29.10 -1.49 20.63
N VAL A 192 -29.62 -1.61 19.41
CA VAL A 192 -28.83 -1.82 18.18
C VAL A 192 -27.98 -0.59 17.84
N SER A 193 -28.50 0.63 18.03
CA SER A 193 -27.72 1.87 17.85
C SER A 193 -26.62 2.04 18.90
N LYS A 194 -26.84 1.56 20.13
CA LYS A 194 -25.84 1.55 21.19
C LYS A 194 -24.71 0.54 20.94
N THR A 195 -25.03 -0.61 20.32
CA THR A 195 -24.05 -1.66 19.99
C THR A 195 -23.30 -1.41 18.68
N LEU A 196 -23.94 -0.83 17.65
CA LEU A 196 -23.31 -0.52 16.36
C LEU A 196 -22.53 0.80 16.35
N GLY A 197 -22.62 1.58 17.44
CA GLY A 197 -22.06 2.92 17.50
C GLY A 197 -22.96 3.92 16.79
N TYR A 198 -23.41 4.91 17.56
CA TYR A 198 -24.43 5.92 17.26
C TYR A 198 -24.37 6.58 15.86
N ASN A 199 -23.21 6.60 15.21
CA ASN A 199 -23.00 7.27 13.91
C ASN A 199 -23.08 6.33 12.69
N ALA A 200 -23.26 5.02 12.87
CA ALA A 200 -23.42 4.11 11.74
C ALA A 200 -24.77 4.30 11.01
N ILE A 201 -25.77 4.86 11.72
CA ILE A 201 -27.20 4.83 11.39
C ILE A 201 -27.74 6.18 10.91
N GLN A 202 -27.00 7.28 11.07
CA GLN A 202 -27.42 8.55 10.46
C GLN A 202 -27.22 8.49 8.93
N PRO A 203 -28.29 8.63 8.13
CA PRO A 203 -28.12 8.86 6.70
C PRO A 203 -27.35 10.16 6.50
N ALA A 204 -26.51 10.22 5.47
CA ALA A 204 -25.68 11.37 5.09
C ALA A 204 -26.44 12.68 4.78
N ASN A 205 -27.74 12.75 5.09
CA ASN A 205 -28.62 13.91 4.95
C ASN A 205 -29.16 14.46 6.29
N GLY A 206 -28.59 14.04 7.43
CA GLY A 206 -28.90 14.64 8.73
C GLY A 206 -28.08 15.92 8.94
N GLN A 207 -28.78 17.06 8.96
CA GLN A 207 -28.24 18.36 9.36
C GLN A 207 -27.31 18.24 10.56
N GLU A 208 -26.16 18.93 10.50
CA GLU A 208 -25.20 19.06 11.59
C GLU A 208 -25.92 19.49 12.89
N GLN A 209 -26.30 18.52 13.72
CA GLN A 209 -26.66 18.77 15.11
C GLN A 209 -25.35 19.13 15.81
N HIS A 210 -25.07 20.43 15.86
CA HIS A 210 -24.11 20.99 16.80
C HIS A 210 -24.63 20.70 18.21
N ASP A 211 -23.99 19.76 18.90
CA ASP A 211 -24.09 19.66 20.35
C ASP A 211 -23.73 21.02 20.97
N PRO A 212 -24.52 21.55 21.92
CA PRO A 212 -24.19 22.81 22.59
C PRO A 212 -22.99 22.58 23.51
N HIS A 213 -21.78 22.73 22.98
CA HIS A 213 -20.58 22.87 23.79
C HIS A 213 -20.63 24.20 24.54
N LEU A 214 -20.88 24.14 25.86
CA LEU A 214 -20.59 25.25 26.75
C LEU A 214 -19.08 25.53 26.71
N GLY A 215 -18.69 26.67 26.17
CA GLY A 215 -17.45 27.35 26.57
C GLY A 215 -16.29 27.41 25.58
N THR A 216 -16.42 27.02 24.31
CA THR A 216 -15.36 27.27 23.30
C THR A 216 -15.93 27.49 21.90
N GLY A 217 -16.81 28.48 21.75
CA GLY A 217 -17.16 28.99 20.43
C GLY A 217 -15.96 29.72 19.79
N PRO A 218 -15.84 29.71 18.43
CA PRO A 218 -14.83 30.50 17.74
C PRO A 218 -14.96 31.96 18.18
N ASP A 219 -13.83 32.52 18.60
CA ASP A 219 -13.73 33.86 19.16
C ASP A 219 -14.49 34.87 18.28
N ARG A 220 -15.64 35.37 18.76
CA ARG A 220 -16.52 36.33 18.05
C ARG A 220 -15.83 37.66 17.72
N ARG A 221 -14.55 37.80 18.05
CA ARG A 221 -13.72 39.00 17.82
C ARG A 221 -13.38 39.26 16.35
N ARG A 222 -13.66 38.34 15.41
CA ARG A 222 -13.17 38.48 14.02
C ARG A 222 -14.22 38.60 12.93
N TYR A 223 -15.52 38.49 13.21
CA TYR A 223 -16.54 38.64 12.19
C TYR A 223 -17.60 39.67 12.55
N ARG A 224 -17.83 40.58 11.60
CA ARG A 224 -18.88 41.59 11.66
C ARG A 224 -20.21 40.88 11.41
N ASP A 225 -21.06 40.78 12.45
CA ASP A 225 -22.38 40.18 12.33
C ASP A 225 -23.29 41.10 11.49
N PRO A 226 -23.76 40.67 10.30
CA PRO A 226 -24.60 41.49 9.44
C PRO A 226 -26.00 41.77 10.02
N ARG A 227 -26.40 41.11 11.12
CA ARG A 227 -27.70 41.32 11.78
C ARG A 227 -27.68 42.39 12.88
N TYR A 228 -26.51 42.88 13.28
CA TYR A 228 -26.39 43.87 14.36
C TYR A 228 -26.42 45.31 13.82
N ARG A 229 -27.48 46.07 14.14
CA ARG A 229 -27.69 47.47 13.69
C ARG A 229 -27.39 48.55 14.75
N GLY A 230 -26.79 48.19 15.89
CA GLY A 230 -26.45 49.14 16.95
C GLY A 230 -25.05 49.76 16.79
N PRO A 231 -24.76 50.93 17.40
CA PRO A 231 -23.40 51.47 17.43
C PRO A 231 -22.46 50.52 18.19
N GLU A 232 -21.38 50.12 17.52
CA GLU A 232 -20.42 49.13 17.99
C GLU A 232 -19.57 49.68 19.16
N ARG A 233 -19.98 49.39 20.39
CA ARG A 233 -19.40 49.94 21.63
C ARG A 233 -18.04 49.34 22.05
N ARG A 234 -17.29 48.65 21.18
CA ARG A 234 -16.07 47.94 21.57
C ARG A 234 -14.88 48.21 20.64
N ARG A 235 -14.38 49.45 20.65
CA ARG A 235 -12.99 49.77 20.29
C ARG A 235 -12.18 50.04 21.56
N GLY A 236 -11.90 48.98 22.31
CA GLY A 236 -10.82 48.99 23.30
C GLY A 236 -9.62 48.30 22.69
N SER A 237 -8.50 49.01 22.49
CA SER A 237 -7.26 48.38 22.05
C SER A 237 -6.78 47.37 23.09
N ASP A 238 -6.38 46.19 22.63
CA ASP A 238 -5.86 45.13 23.47
C ASP A 238 -4.59 45.64 24.20
N ARG A 239 -4.68 45.89 25.51
CA ARG A 239 -3.58 46.42 26.33
C ARG A 239 -2.38 45.47 26.43
N ARG A 240 -2.48 44.25 25.89
CA ARG A 240 -1.42 43.22 25.92
C ARG A 240 -0.31 43.43 24.88
N LEU A 241 -0.48 44.35 23.92
CA LEU A 241 0.52 44.67 22.89
C LEU A 241 1.44 45.85 23.24
N LYS A 242 1.34 46.42 24.46
CA LYS A 242 2.26 47.46 24.94
C LYS A 242 3.14 46.93 26.08
N THR A 243 4.24 46.28 25.71
CA THR A 243 5.43 45.98 26.54
C THR A 243 6.43 45.36 25.56
N ARG A 244 7.68 45.77 25.38
CA ARG A 244 8.58 46.79 25.93
C ARG A 244 9.56 47.09 24.78
N ALA A 245 9.69 48.36 24.39
CA ALA A 245 10.91 48.84 23.77
C ALA A 245 11.78 49.39 24.90
N ALA A 246 12.93 48.76 25.11
CA ALA A 246 14.09 49.28 25.81
C ALA A 246 15.29 48.47 25.31
#